data_AF-A0A2D7FUZ7-F1
#
_entry.id   AF-A0A2D7FUZ7-F1
#
_cell.length_a   1.000
_cell.length_b   1.000
_cell.length_c   1.000
_cell.angle_alpha   90.00
_cell.angle_beta   90.00
_cell.angle_gamma   90.00
#
_symmetry.space_group_name_H-M   'P 1'
#
loop_
_entity.id
_entity.type
_entity.pdbx_description
1 polymer ?
#
loop_
_entity_poly.entity_id
_entity_poly.type
_entity_poly.pdbx_seq_one_letter_code
_entity_poly.pdbx_strand_id
1 'polypeptide(L)' 'MVDAGLLPRNSVREIMMLKPGDAAPNFALSDQSGNLVSLADYTNHSELVLYFYPADFTPG' A
#
# COMPACT_ATOMS: atom_id res chain seq x y z
N MET A 1 25.11 -26.10 27.29
CA MET A 1 24.07 -25.86 28.31
C MET A 1 23.18 -24.76 27.74
N VAL A 2 22.25 -25.07 26.82
CA VAL A 2 20.76 -25.12 27.01
C VAL A 2 20.28 -24.01 27.96
N ASP A 3 19.40 -23.06 27.64
CA ASP A 3 18.05 -23.07 27.05
C ASP A 3 17.65 -21.56 26.97
N ALA A 4 16.87 -20.95 26.09
CA ALA A 4 15.62 -21.36 25.47
C ALA A 4 15.40 -20.53 24.19
N GLY A 5 14.75 -21.15 23.20
CA GLY A 5 14.31 -20.48 21.98
C GLY A 5 13.42 -19.28 22.29
N LEU A 6 13.82 -18.11 21.77
CA LEU A 6 12.89 -17.00 21.61
C LEU A 6 11.86 -17.44 20.56
N LEU A 7 10.65 -17.73 21.03
CA LEU A 7 9.52 -18.19 20.22
C LEU A 7 9.37 -17.33 18.96
N PRO A 8 9.02 -17.91 17.80
CA PRO A 8 8.76 -17.14 16.59
C PRO A 8 7.63 -16.17 16.93
N ARG A 9 7.94 -14.87 16.96
CA ARG A 9 6.92 -13.84 17.10
C ARG A 9 6.03 -14.02 15.89
N ASN A 10 4.82 -14.51 16.16
CA ASN A 10 3.69 -14.62 15.26
C ASN A 10 3.87 -13.67 14.07
N SER A 11 4.01 -14.20 12.85
CA SER A 11 4.28 -13.45 11.62
C SER A 11 3.12 -12.52 11.28
N VAL A 12 2.93 -11.48 12.08
CA VAL A 12 2.33 -10.24 11.63
C VAL A 12 3.31 -9.76 10.58
N ARG A 13 2.88 -9.71 9.31
CA ARG A 13 3.66 -9.04 8.27
C ARG A 13 4.14 -7.73 8.87
N GLU A 14 5.44 -7.48 8.82
CA GLU A 14 6.01 -6.16 9.06
C GLU A 14 5.14 -5.16 8.29
N ILE A 15 4.28 -4.43 9.00
CA ILE A 15 3.52 -3.35 8.40
C ILE A 15 4.54 -2.24 8.26
N MET A 16 5.24 -2.22 7.13
CA MET A 16 6.09 -1.11 6.77
C MET A 16 5.20 0.12 6.65
N MET A 17 5.19 0.92 7.71
CA MET A 17 4.53 2.21 7.72
C MET A 17 5.31 3.12 6.78
N LEU A 18 4.64 3.61 5.74
CA LEU A 18 5.25 4.52 4.78
C LEU A 18 5.64 5.83 5.48
N LYS A 19 6.84 6.31 5.18
CA LYS A 19 7.32 7.64 5.58
C LYS A 19 7.69 8.46 4.34
N PRO A 20 7.74 9.79 4.45
CA PRO A 20 8.19 10.64 3.35
C PRO A 20 9.56 10.21 2.80
N GLY A 21 9.69 10.18 1.49
CA GLY A 21 10.91 9.72 0.79
C GLY A 21 10.97 8.22 0.49
N ASP A 22 10.10 7.40 1.10
CA ASP A 22 9.96 6.00 0.69
C ASP A 22 9.38 5.92 -0.73
N ALA A 23 9.87 4.96 -1.53
CA ALA A 23 9.23 4.64 -2.80
C ALA A 23 7.80 4.15 -2.53
N ALA A 24 6.83 4.70 -3.25
CA ALA A 24 5.44 4.26 -3.15
C ALA A 24 5.34 2.77 -3.53
N PRO A 25 4.68 1.92 -2.71
CA PRO A 25 4.49 0.52 -3.05
C PRO A 25 3.71 0.39 -4.36
N ASN A 26 4.17 -0.48 -5.25
CA ASN A 26 3.44 -0.72 -6.48
C ASN A 26 2.11 -1.42 -6.20
N PHE A 27 1.04 -0.96 -6.85
CA PHE A 27 -0.28 -1.58 -6.79
C PHE A 27 -0.99 -1.42 -8.13
N ALA A 28 -1.99 -2.26 -8.36
CA ALA A 28 -2.90 -2.14 -9.48
C ALA A 28 -4.33 -2.37 -9.02
N LEU A 29 -5.25 -1.56 -9.53
CA LEU A 29 -6.68 -1.61 -9.23
C LEU A 29 -7.47 -1.51 -10.54
N SER A 30 -8.66 -2.09 -10.55
CA SER A 30 -9.60 -1.84 -11.63
C SER A 30 -10.21 -0.45 -11.49
N ASP A 31 -10.27 0.29 -12.60
CA ASP A 31 -11.02 1.53 -12.70
C ASP A 31 -12.55 1.26 -12.79
N GLN A 32 -13.34 2.32 -12.91
CA GLN A 32 -14.81 2.24 -13.01
C GLN A 32 -15.33 1.51 -14.26
N SER A 33 -14.49 1.35 -15.28
CA SER A 33 -14.80 0.61 -16.51
C SER A 33 -14.26 -0.82 -16.48
N GLY A 34 -13.59 -1.22 -15.40
CA GLY A 34 -12.94 -2.52 -15.25
C GLY A 34 -11.54 -2.61 -15.87
N ASN A 35 -10.99 -1.51 -16.39
CA ASN A 35 -9.63 -1.51 -16.90
C ASN A 35 -8.65 -1.61 -15.73
N LEU A 36 -7.64 -2.46 -15.87
CA LEU A 36 -6.58 -2.54 -14.87
C LEU A 36 -5.64 -1.34 -15.01
N VAL A 37 -5.46 -0.59 -13.93
CA VAL A 37 -4.58 0.57 -13.85
C VAL A 37 -3.51 0.32 -12.80
N SER A 38 -2.24 0.55 -13.15
CA SER A 38 -1.09 0.35 -12.26
C SER A 38 -0.45 1.66 -11.86
N LEU A 39 0.07 1.75 -10.63
CA LEU A 39 0.89 2.90 -10.20
C LEU A 39 2.11 3.09 -11.13
N ALA A 40 2.68 1.98 -11.62
CA ALA A 40 3.83 1.99 -12.52
C ALA A 40 3.54 2.70 -13.87
N ASP A 41 2.27 2.81 -14.28
CA ASP A 41 1.90 3.48 -15.53
C ASP A 41 2.12 5.00 -15.43
N TYR A 42 2.19 5.53 -14.20
CA TYR A 42 2.30 6.97 -13.91
C TYR A 42 3.69 7.42 -13.48
N THR A 43 4.69 6.54 -13.43
CA THR A 43 6.04 6.89 -12.92
C THR A 43 6.80 7.91 -13.76
N ASN A 44 6.35 8.17 -14.99
CA ASN A 44 6.95 9.16 -15.89
C ASN A 44 6.22 10.52 -15.88
N HIS A 45 5.20 10.69 -15.03
CA HIS A 45 4.48 11.95 -14.88
C HIS A 45 5.12 12.81 -13.79
N SER A 46 5.02 14.13 -13.94
CA SER A 46 5.69 15.09 -13.06
C SER A 46 5.25 14.96 -11.60
N GLU A 47 3.96 14.74 -11.34
CA GLU A 47 3.39 14.67 -9.98
C GLU A 47 2.11 13.81 -9.98
N LEU A 48 1.93 12.98 -8.94
CA LEU A 48 0.75 12.12 -8.74
C LEU A 48 0.26 12.26 -7.30
N VAL A 49 -1.05 12.47 -7.13
CA VAL A 49 -1.72 12.48 -5.82
C VAL A 49 -2.59 11.24 -5.70
N LEU A 50 -2.38 10.45 -4.64
CA LEU A 50 -3.18 9.28 -4.30
C LEU A 50 -3.95 9.54 -3.00
N TYR A 51 -5.25 9.28 -3.01
CA TYR A 51 -6.11 9.44 -1.84
C TYR A 51 -7.10 8.28 -1.74
N PHE A 52 -7.24 7.71 -0.54
CA PHE A 52 -8.25 6.71 -0.23
C PHE A 52 -9.42 7.40 0.46
N TYR A 53 -10.62 7.21 -0.06
CA TYR A 53 -11.84 7.75 0.54
C TYR A 53 -12.83 6.61 0.85
N PRO A 54 -13.66 6.71 1.91
CA PRO A 54 -14.44 5.57 2.39
C PRO A 54 -15.59 5.16 1.47
N ALA A 55 -16.28 6.14 0.87
CA ALA A 55 -17.43 5.92 0.02
C ALA A 55 -17.77 7.18 -0.78
N ASP A 56 -18.31 6.95 -1.98
CA ASP A 56 -18.95 8.01 -2.77
C ASP A 56 -20.29 8.43 -2.16
N PHE A 57 -20.74 9.64 -2.49
CA PHE A 57 -22.10 10.15 -2.18
C PHE A 57 -22.49 10.14 -0.69
N THR A 58 -21.53 10.37 0.21
CA THR A 58 -21.83 10.50 1.64
C THR A 58 -22.27 11.94 1.98
N PRO A 59 -23.39 12.13 2.72
CA PRO A 59 -23.75 13.41 3.30
C PRO A 59 -22.89 13.59 4.55
N GLY A 60 -21.78 14.32 4.44
CA GLY A 60 -20.91 14.61 5.58
C GLY A 60 -21.63 15.20 6.77
#